data_AF-A0A2K8P8X0-F1
#
_entry.id   AF-A0A2K8P8X0-F1
#
_cell.length_a   1.000
_cell.length_b   1.000
_cell.length_c   1.000
_cell.angle_alpha   90.00
_cell.angle_beta   90.00
_cell.angle_gamma   90.00
#
_symmetry.space_group_name_H-M   'P 1'
#
loop_
_entity.id
_entity.type
_entity.pdbx_description
1 polymer ?
#
loop_
_entity_poly.entity_id
_entity_poly.type
_entity_poly.pdbx_seq_one_letter_code
_entity_poly.pdbx_strand_id
1 'polypeptide(L)' 'MTEQCVLYSALDAHIRHIDVVVALDAVAHIDAALAEAALRMMERNMAAELSPSADITFEHTPSDRG' A
#
# COMPACT_ATOMS: atom_id res chain seq x y z
N MET A 1 -2.65 11.53 -2.79
CA MET A 1 -2.93 10.95 -4.12
C MET A 1 -2.09 9.72 -4.34
N THR A 2 -2.63 8.72 -5.02
CA THR A 2 -2.01 7.39 -5.24
C THR A 2 -0.62 7.50 -5.85
N GLU A 3 -0.51 8.28 -6.91
CA GLU A 3 0.70 8.53 -7.68
C GLU A 3 1.75 9.40 -6.96
N GLN A 4 1.43 9.91 -5.77
CA GLN A 4 2.32 10.73 -4.96
C GLN A 4 2.50 10.12 -3.57
N CYS A 5 1.60 10.42 -2.62
CA CYS A 5 1.80 10.07 -1.23
C CYS A 5 1.79 8.55 -0.99
N VAL A 6 0.90 7.79 -1.63
CA VAL A 6 0.85 6.33 -1.47
C VAL A 6 2.11 5.70 -2.04
N LEU A 7 2.50 6.10 -3.26
CA LEU A 7 3.73 5.68 -3.91
C LEU A 7 4.99 5.95 -3.07
N TYR A 8 5.16 7.16 -2.56
CA TYR A 8 6.33 7.52 -1.76
C TYR A 8 6.34 6.84 -0.39
N SER A 9 5.18 6.64 0.24
CA SER A 9 5.08 5.86 1.47
C SER A 9 5.43 4.40 1.25
N ALA A 10 4.96 3.78 0.15
CA ALA A 10 5.35 2.42 -0.21
C ALA A 10 6.86 2.30 -0.50
N LEU A 11 7.44 3.30 -1.17
CA LEU A 11 8.89 3.35 -1.41
C LEU A 11 9.68 3.47 -0.10
N ASP A 12 9.29 4.35 0.82
CA ASP A 12 9.96 4.49 2.12
C ASP A 12 9.87 3.19 2.93
N ALA A 13 8.70 2.54 2.94
CA ALA A 13 8.51 1.24 3.59
C ALA A 13 9.40 0.15 2.96
N HIS A 14 9.46 0.08 1.62
CA HIS A 14 10.31 -0.86 0.90
C HIS A 14 11.80 -0.68 1.25
N ILE A 15 12.29 0.56 1.28
CA ILE A 15 13.67 0.88 1.69
C ILE A 15 13.96 0.41 3.12
N ARG A 16 12.95 0.42 3.99
CA ARG A 16 13.05 -0.02 5.39
C ARG A 16 12.75 -1.49 5.61
N HIS A 17 12.49 -2.27 4.55
CA HIS A 17 12.08 -3.67 4.63
C HIS A 17 10.81 -3.89 5.46
N ILE A 18 9.83 -2.98 5.32
CA ILE A 18 8.50 -3.10 5.92
C ILE A 18 7.54 -3.62 4.83
N ASP A 19 6.83 -4.71 5.13
CA ASP A 19 5.80 -5.25 4.24
C ASP A 19 4.62 -4.29 4.14
N VAL A 20 4.10 -4.10 2.93
CA VAL A 20 3.01 -3.16 2.64
C VAL A 20 1.92 -3.83 1.84
N VAL A 21 0.67 -3.62 2.27
CA VAL A 21 -0.54 -3.90 1.50
C VAL A 21 -1.19 -2.57 1.14
N VAL A 22 -1.51 -2.36 -0.15
CA VAL A 22 -2.24 -1.19 -0.65
C VAL A 22 -3.66 -1.61 -1.00
N ALA A 23 -4.63 -0.99 -0.32
CA ALA A 23 -6.06 -1.20 -0.57
C ALA A 23 -6.51 -0.50 -1.87
N LEU A 24 -6.82 -1.25 -2.92
CA LEU A 24 -7.10 -0.72 -4.27
C LEU A 24 -8.34 0.17 -4.34
N ASP A 25 -9.34 -0.13 -3.53
CA ASP A 25 -10.63 0.56 -3.42
C ASP A 25 -10.63 1.69 -2.36
N ALA A 26 -9.52 1.88 -1.66
CA ALA A 26 -9.36 2.89 -0.61
C ALA A 26 -8.24 3.90 -0.90
N VAL A 27 -7.82 4.03 -2.17
CA VAL A 27 -6.87 5.05 -2.63
C VAL A 27 -7.52 6.02 -3.62
N ALA A 28 -7.16 7.30 -3.54
CA ALA A 28 -7.69 8.35 -4.40
C ALA A 28 -6.66 8.79 -5.45
N HIS A 29 -7.11 9.08 -6.67
CA HIS A 29 -6.29 9.55 -7.77
C HIS A 29 -6.83 10.85 -8.39
N ILE A 30 -5.93 11.68 -8.92
CA ILE A 30 -6.31 12.81 -9.79
C ILE A 30 -6.39 12.34 -11.23
N ASP A 31 -5.38 11.56 -11.65
CA ASP A 31 -5.28 10.97 -12.97
C ASP A 31 -5.24 9.44 -12.85
N ALA A 32 -6.19 8.77 -13.50
CA ALA A 32 -6.36 7.33 -13.41
C ALA A 32 -5.18 6.55 -14.02
N ALA A 33 -4.59 7.05 -15.12
CA ALA A 33 -3.48 6.36 -15.79
C ALA A 33 -2.19 6.47 -14.97
N LEU A 34 -1.94 7.61 -14.33
CA LEU A 34 -0.81 7.77 -13.40
C LEU A 34 -0.97 6.89 -12.16
N ALA A 35 -2.18 6.80 -11.61
CA ALA A 35 -2.45 5.94 -10.47
C ALA A 35 -2.23 4.46 -10.80
N GLU A 36 -2.70 4.00 -11.95
CA GLU A 36 -2.49 2.61 -12.38
C GLU A 36 -1.00 2.32 -12.62
N ALA A 37 -0.25 3.26 -13.20
CA ALA A 37 1.20 3.14 -13.35
C ALA A 37 1.91 3.07 -11.99
N ALA A 38 1.50 3.89 -11.02
CA ALA A 38 2.05 3.88 -9.68
C ALA A 38 1.76 2.56 -8.95
N LEU A 39 0.54 2.03 -9.04
CA LEU A 39 0.16 0.72 -8.47
C LEU A 39 1.02 -0.41 -9.03
N ARG A 40 1.19 -0.48 -10.35
CA ARG A 40 2.09 -1.48 -10.98
C ARG A 40 3.55 -1.32 -10.54
N MET A 41 4.00 -0.09 -10.31
CA MET A 41 5.35 0.15 -9.80
C MET A 41 5.51 -0.35 -8.35
N MET A 42 4.53 -0.08 -7.48
CA MET A 42 4.52 -0.57 -6.10
C MET A 42 4.53 -2.10 -6.06
N GLU A 43 3.69 -2.75 -6.85
CA GLU A 43 3.62 -4.22 -6.92
C GLU A 43 4.94 -4.83 -7.39
N ARG A 44 5.45 -4.38 -8.54
CA ARG A 44 6.57 -5.05 -9.23
C ARG A 44 7.94 -4.70 -8.66
N ASN A 45 8.11 -3.45 -8.22
CA ASN A 45 9.43 -2.93 -7.86
C ASN A 45 9.59 -2.79 -6.34
N MET A 46 8.49 -2.65 -5.59
CA MET A 46 8.51 -2.41 -4.14
C MET A 46 7.97 -3.60 -3.35
N ALA A 47 7.55 -4.67 -4.05
CA ALA A 47 6.93 -5.86 -3.45
C ALA A 47 5.68 -5.55 -2.61
N ALA A 48 4.98 -4.45 -2.92
CA ALA A 48 3.71 -4.14 -2.25
C ALA A 48 2.62 -5.10 -2.71
N GLU A 49 1.85 -5.64 -1.78
CA GLU A 49 0.64 -6.39 -2.11
C GLU A 49 -0.47 -5.42 -2.50
N LEU A 50 -1.21 -5.74 -3.55
CA LEU A 50 -2.40 -4.98 -3.98
C LEU A 50 -3.64 -5.83 -3.71
N SER A 51 -4.54 -5.34 -2.88
CA SER A 51 -5.71 -6.11 -2.44
C SER A 51 -6.95 -5.22 -2.28
N PRO A 52 -8.17 -5.71 -2.51
CA PRO A 52 -9.38 -5.02 -2.06
C PRO A 52 -9.36 -4.86 -0.53
N SER A 53 -9.86 -3.72 -0.02
CA SER A 53 -9.87 -3.44 1.42
C SER A 53 -10.57 -4.53 2.24
N ALA A 54 -11.59 -5.17 1.66
CA ALA A 54 -12.36 -6.24 2.30
C ALA A 54 -11.54 -7.53 2.54
N ASP A 55 -10.48 -7.75 1.78
CA ASP A 55 -9.64 -8.96 1.86
C ASP A 55 -8.43 -8.77 2.79
N ILE A 56 -8.19 -7.55 3.28
CA ILE A 56 -7.08 -7.22 4.18
C ILE A 56 -7.41 -7.67 5.61
N THR A 57 -6.61 -8.58 6.15
CA THR A 57 -6.71 -9.02 7.54
C THR A 57 -5.61 -8.40 8.39
N PHE A 58 -5.95 -7.88 9.57
CA PHE A 58 -4.98 -7.40 10.54
C PHE A 58 -4.83 -8.42 11.67
N GLU A 59 -3.60 -8.82 11.96
CA GLU A 59 -3.32 -9.58 13.17
C GLU A 59 -3.58 -8.71 14.39
N HIS A 60 -4.50 -9.14 15.25
CA HIS A 60 -4.67 -8.52 16.55
C HIS A 60 -3.69 -9.15 17.53
N THR A 61 -2.60 -8.45 17.84
CA THR A 61 -1.82 -8.78 19.04
C THR A 61 -2.56 -8.17 20.24
N PRO A 62 -3.21 -8.98 21.11
CA PRO A 62 -3.78 -8.43 22.33
C PRO A 62 -2.65 -7.77 23.12
N SER A 63 -2.81 -6.48 23.41
CA SER A 63 -1.88 -5.71 24.24
C SER A 63 -1.94 -6.25 25.66
N ASP A 64 -1.09 -7.22 25.99
CA ASP A 64 -0.87 -7.61 27.39
C ASP A 64 -0.09 -6.48 28.09
N ARG A 65 -0.86 -5.53 28.63
CA ARG A 65 -0.40 -4.54 29.60
C ARG A 65 -1.20 -4.75 30.88
N GLY A 66 -0.77 -5.75 31.65
CA GLY A 66 -0.98 -5.81 33.10
C GLY A 66 0.05 -4.97 33.84
#